data_AF-A0A7W7I4H7-F1
#
_entry.id   AF-A0A7W7I4H7-F1
#
_cell.length_a   1.000
_cell.length_b   1.000
_cell.length_c   1.000
_cell.angle_alpha   90.00
_cell.angle_beta   90.00
_cell.angle_gamma   90.00
#
_symmetry.space_group_name_H-M   'P 1'
#
loop_
_entity.id
_entity.type
_entity.pdbx_description
1 polymer ?
#
loop_
_entity_poly.entity_id
_entity_poly.type
_entity_poly.pdbx_seq_one_letter_code
_entity_poly.pdbx_strand_id
1 'polypeptide(L)'
;MRPPLVAAANSGAATDPLAGVWIAEDIETILAGVKNGSWVDVTLGAVSAGLDALALISDPIGGLLQYGVAWIIEHVKPLSEALDWLAGDPGQIAAHAQTWRNVAGALNNRSADLARAVRWDTSEWQGSAAAAYRTWAGQQKDAVAALAGAAETMAAITESAGMLVAGVRLMVRDAIAVLVSRLISYAAEEVFSLGLATPLVVEQVSTLCASWGARIAGWLRGLVRSLEHLRGLTGKLGSAIEAIKRLLTRLHRGRGGGPTTPSGKPDPGRSPRGRRTDAHPTKKKDGPLRRENESADALSRHGYDVEQNPPPKPNGKEPDYKIEGEYFDNYAPSSKDLDNIRDQVSGKVKDGQADRIVLNLDDCPRSMEEIRDVMERKPIAGLKEVLVVKDGNVVPFYPFS
;
A
#
# COMPACT_ATOMS: atom_id res chain seq x y z
N MET A 1 48.85 -2.02 24.17
CA MET A 1 47.61 -1.79 24.93
C MET A 1 46.80 -0.71 24.22
N ARG A 2 45.59 -1.02 23.74
CA ARG A 2 44.61 -0.03 23.24
C ARG A 2 43.63 0.31 24.37
N PRO A 3 43.14 1.56 24.50
CA PRO A 3 42.30 1.98 25.61
C PRO A 3 40.90 1.31 25.57
N PRO A 4 40.33 0.88 26.71
CA PRO A 4 39.12 0.04 26.77
C PRO A 4 37.78 0.80 26.75
N LEU A 5 37.70 2.01 26.18
CA LEU A 5 36.47 2.84 26.23
C LEU A 5 36.02 3.43 24.89
N VAL A 6 36.50 2.91 23.76
CA VAL A 6 35.95 3.26 22.45
C VAL A 6 35.20 2.04 21.91
N ALA A 7 33.87 2.10 21.96
CA ALA A 7 33.02 1.15 21.26
C ALA A 7 33.35 1.23 19.75
N ALA A 8 33.62 0.08 19.12
CA ALA A 8 33.65 0.02 17.68
C ALA A 8 32.29 0.50 17.16
N ALA A 9 32.29 1.44 16.20
CA ALA A 9 31.06 1.85 15.54
C ALA A 9 30.38 0.58 14.98
N ASN A 10 29.19 0.26 15.51
CA ASN A 10 28.33 -0.74 14.91
C ASN A 10 27.86 -0.20 13.56
N SER A 11 28.63 -0.44 12.50
CA SER A 11 28.23 -0.21 11.12
C SER A 11 27.15 -1.19 10.63
N GLY A 12 26.50 -1.93 11.55
CA GLY A 12 25.56 -3.01 11.26
C GLY A 12 24.09 -2.68 11.52
N ALA A 13 23.77 -1.49 12.02
CA ALA A 13 22.39 -1.01 12.08
C ALA A 13 22.22 0.10 11.04
N ALA A 14 22.29 -0.26 9.76
CA ALA A 14 21.42 0.42 8.83
C ALA A 14 20.00 0.16 9.36
N THR A 15 19.43 1.15 10.04
CA THR A 15 17.97 1.24 10.19
C THR A 15 17.44 1.07 8.79
N ASP A 16 16.84 -0.10 8.50
CA ASP A 16 16.23 -0.35 7.20
C ASP A 16 15.32 0.85 6.92
N PRO A 17 15.62 1.68 5.90
CA PRO A 17 14.86 2.91 5.64
C PRO A 17 13.37 2.64 5.35
N LEU A 18 12.99 1.36 5.26
CA LEU A 18 11.66 0.85 5.01
C LEU A 18 11.06 0.10 6.21
N ALA A 19 11.60 0.26 7.42
CA ALA A 19 10.94 -0.23 8.63
C ALA A 19 9.53 0.37 8.73
N GLY A 20 8.51 -0.45 8.99
CA GLY A 20 7.09 -0.05 9.00
C GLY A 20 6.75 1.13 9.94
N VAL A 21 7.67 1.47 10.84
CA VAL A 21 7.63 2.64 11.73
C VAL A 21 7.48 3.95 10.96
N TRP A 22 8.27 4.19 9.91
CA TRP A 22 8.18 5.45 9.16
C TRP A 22 6.85 5.60 8.41
N ILE A 23 6.33 4.50 7.85
CA ILE A 23 5.03 4.53 7.17
C ILE A 23 3.89 4.79 8.17
N ALA A 24 4.00 4.26 9.39
CA ALA A 24 3.04 4.54 10.46
C ALA A 24 3.10 6.03 10.88
N GLU A 25 4.28 6.61 11.04
CA GLU A 25 4.48 8.03 11.34
C GLU A 25 3.87 8.95 10.26
N ASP A 26 4.04 8.61 8.98
CA ASP A 26 3.43 9.33 7.86
C ASP A 26 1.89 9.28 7.95
N ILE A 27 1.32 8.12 8.26
CA ILE A 27 -0.12 7.94 8.43
C ILE A 27 -0.64 8.75 9.62
N GLU A 28 0.08 8.76 10.75
CA GLU A 28 -0.26 9.56 11.92
C GLU A 28 -0.19 11.06 11.62
N THR A 29 0.80 11.49 10.84
CA THR A 29 0.91 12.88 10.39
C THR A 29 -0.27 13.29 9.52
N ILE A 30 -0.71 12.41 8.61
CA ILE A 30 -1.92 12.65 7.80
C ILE A 30 -3.15 12.71 8.71
N LEU A 31 -3.29 11.77 9.65
CA LEU A 31 -4.41 11.74 10.60
C LEU A 31 -4.49 13.03 11.43
N ALA A 32 -3.35 13.51 11.94
CA ALA A 32 -3.27 14.76 12.69
C ALA A 32 -3.69 15.96 11.83
N GLY A 33 -3.24 16.03 10.57
CA GLY A 33 -3.63 17.06 9.61
C GLY A 33 -5.12 17.04 9.23
N VAL A 34 -5.73 15.85 9.20
CA VAL A 34 -7.18 15.73 9.00
C VAL A 34 -7.93 16.25 10.22
N LYS A 35 -7.53 15.82 11.41
CA LYS A 35 -8.19 16.16 12.69
C LYS A 35 -8.05 17.64 13.07
N ASN A 36 -6.92 18.27 12.76
CA ASN A 36 -6.71 19.68 13.06
C ASN A 36 -7.31 20.62 12.00
N GLY A 37 -7.94 20.08 10.95
CA GLY A 37 -8.60 20.86 9.92
C GLY A 37 -7.64 21.63 9.00
N SER A 38 -6.35 21.28 8.91
CA SER A 38 -5.39 22.01 8.06
C SER A 38 -5.73 21.99 6.57
N TRP A 39 -6.64 21.11 6.16
CA TRP A 39 -7.15 20.98 4.81
C TRP A 39 -8.31 21.93 4.50
N VAL A 40 -8.97 22.49 5.53
CA VAL A 40 -10.14 23.36 5.40
C VAL A 40 -9.70 24.75 4.92
N ASP A 41 -10.40 25.25 3.90
CA ASP A 41 -10.19 26.58 3.36
C ASP A 41 -10.47 27.65 4.41
N VAL A 42 -9.60 28.65 4.50
CA VAL A 42 -9.68 29.74 5.50
C VAL A 42 -11.03 30.50 5.45
N THR A 43 -11.68 30.55 4.28
CA THR A 43 -12.99 31.20 4.12
C THR A 43 -14.12 30.48 4.86
N LEU A 44 -13.90 29.21 5.24
CA LEU A 44 -14.82 28.38 6.02
C LEU A 44 -14.41 28.25 7.49
N GLY A 45 -13.42 29.00 7.97
CA GLY A 45 -12.84 28.84 9.31
C GLY A 45 -13.84 28.88 10.47
N ALA A 46 -15.02 29.46 10.27
CA ALA A 46 -16.13 29.46 11.23
C ALA A 46 -16.72 28.07 11.53
N VAL A 47 -16.62 27.11 10.60
CA VAL A 47 -17.14 25.73 10.77
C VAL A 47 -16.32 24.91 11.79
N SER A 48 -15.11 25.36 12.15
CA SER A 48 -14.21 24.63 13.06
C SER A 48 -14.60 24.67 14.54
N ALA A 49 -15.52 25.56 14.94
CA ALA A 49 -15.90 25.79 16.33
C ALA A 49 -17.38 25.43 16.57
N GLY A 50 -17.64 24.16 16.92
CA GLY A 50 -18.89 23.73 17.56
C GLY A 50 -19.76 22.81 16.70
N LEU A 51 -19.99 21.60 17.19
CA LEU A 51 -21.01 20.70 16.67
C LEU A 51 -21.91 20.21 17.80
N ASP A 52 -22.95 20.99 18.06
CA ASP A 52 -24.25 20.49 18.48
C ASP A 52 -25.28 21.12 17.53
N ALA A 53 -25.67 20.40 16.49
CA ALA A 53 -26.66 20.88 15.53
C ALA A 53 -27.85 19.92 15.50
N LEU A 54 -28.73 20.09 16.47
CA LEU A 54 -30.11 19.60 16.38
C LEU A 54 -30.77 20.17 15.11
N ALA A 55 -31.44 19.29 14.38
CA ALA A 55 -32.18 19.60 13.17
C ALA A 55 -33.46 20.39 13.48
N LEU A 56 -33.33 21.70 13.70
CA LEU A 56 -34.46 22.60 13.46
C LEU A 56 -34.52 22.89 11.96
N ILE A 57 -35.42 22.17 11.28
CA ILE A 57 -35.84 22.49 9.92
C ILE A 57 -36.89 23.60 10.06
N SER A 58 -36.44 24.84 10.09
CA SER A 58 -37.31 25.96 9.75
C SER A 58 -37.27 26.12 8.23
N ASP A 59 -38.42 26.29 7.59
CA ASP A 59 -38.49 26.74 6.19
C ASP A 59 -38.49 28.28 6.19
N PRO A 60 -37.35 28.94 5.95
CA PRO A 60 -37.30 30.39 5.93
C PRO A 60 -38.11 30.99 4.77
N ILE A 61 -38.35 30.26 3.68
CA ILE A 61 -38.93 30.77 2.43
C ILE A 61 -40.46 30.76 2.50
N GLY A 62 -41.06 29.80 3.20
CA GLY A 62 -42.51 29.67 3.34
C GLY A 62 -43.22 30.93 3.87
N GLY A 63 -42.52 31.82 4.58
CA GLY A 63 -43.06 33.10 5.03
C GLY A 63 -43.37 34.10 3.91
N LEU A 64 -42.67 34.03 2.76
CA LEU A 64 -42.88 34.97 1.65
C LEU A 64 -44.22 34.75 0.93
N LEU A 65 -44.73 33.50 0.92
CA LEU A 65 -46.03 33.18 0.32
C LEU A 65 -47.19 33.89 1.02
N GLN A 66 -47.06 34.19 2.31
CA GLN A 66 -48.11 34.83 3.11
C GLN A 66 -48.35 36.30 2.71
N TYR A 67 -47.38 36.94 2.06
CA TYR A 67 -47.46 38.34 1.64
C TYR A 67 -47.86 38.50 0.17
N GLY A 68 -48.12 37.40 -0.56
CA GLY A 68 -48.64 37.44 -1.94
C GLY A 68 -47.63 37.87 -3.01
N VAL A 69 -46.34 37.92 -2.70
CA VAL A 69 -45.30 38.45 -3.59
C VAL A 69 -44.52 37.33 -4.29
N ALA A 70 -45.19 36.65 -5.24
CA ALA A 70 -44.62 35.48 -5.94
C ALA A 70 -43.32 35.79 -6.71
N TRP A 71 -43.13 37.03 -7.17
CA TRP A 71 -41.94 37.44 -7.92
C TRP A 71 -40.65 37.48 -7.06
N ILE A 72 -40.76 37.70 -5.73
CA ILE A 72 -39.60 37.64 -4.83
C ILE A 72 -39.07 36.20 -4.75
N ILE A 73 -39.96 35.21 -4.78
CA ILE A 73 -39.58 33.79 -4.68
C ILE A 73 -38.69 33.39 -5.87
N GLU A 74 -38.96 33.93 -7.07
CA GLU A 74 -38.13 33.68 -8.25
C GLU A 74 -36.67 34.14 -8.05
N HIS A 75 -36.46 35.22 -7.30
CA HIS A 75 -35.12 35.74 -6.99
C HIS A 75 -34.40 34.95 -5.88
N VAL A 76 -35.16 34.36 -4.94
CA VAL A 76 -34.61 33.58 -3.82
C VAL A 76 -34.35 32.13 -4.22
N LYS A 77 -35.11 31.57 -5.16
CA LYS A 77 -35.04 30.16 -5.56
C LYS A 77 -33.62 29.68 -5.88
N PRO A 78 -32.78 30.39 -6.67
CA PRO A 78 -31.40 29.95 -6.95
C PRO A 78 -30.54 29.80 -5.68
N LEU A 79 -30.83 30.56 -4.63
CA LEU A 79 -30.11 30.47 -3.35
C LEU A 79 -30.59 29.27 -2.54
N SER A 80 -31.89 28.95 -2.61
CA SER A 80 -32.46 27.76 -1.97
C SER A 80 -31.98 26.45 -2.59
N GLU A 81 -31.75 26.42 -3.91
CA GLU A 81 -31.18 25.27 -4.61
C GLU A 81 -29.77 24.91 -4.09
N ALA A 82 -29.03 25.88 -3.55
CA ALA A 82 -27.73 25.61 -2.92
C ALA A 82 -27.86 24.78 -1.63
N LEU A 83 -29.00 24.81 -0.93
CA LEU A 83 -29.26 23.92 0.20
C LEU A 83 -29.46 22.48 -0.26
N ASP A 84 -30.10 22.28 -1.42
CA ASP A 84 -30.32 20.97 -2.01
C ASP A 84 -29.01 20.35 -2.49
N TRP A 85 -28.08 21.15 -3.03
CA TRP A 85 -26.74 20.68 -3.37
C TRP A 85 -25.95 20.17 -2.15
N LEU A 86 -26.25 20.71 -0.97
CA LEU A 86 -25.62 20.34 0.30
C LEU A 86 -26.45 19.32 1.09
N ALA A 87 -27.53 18.80 0.51
CA ALA A 87 -28.34 17.75 1.11
C ALA A 87 -27.59 16.41 1.04
N GLY A 88 -26.85 16.10 2.10
CA GLY A 88 -26.27 14.79 2.33
C GLY A 88 -27.09 13.93 3.30
N ASP A 89 -26.68 12.68 3.47
CA ASP A 89 -27.16 11.77 4.51
C ASP A 89 -26.08 11.61 5.59
N PRO A 90 -26.18 12.35 6.72
CA PRO A 90 -25.22 12.23 7.82
C PRO A 90 -25.18 10.82 8.42
N GLY A 91 -26.29 10.09 8.39
CA GLY A 91 -26.38 8.73 8.89
C GLY A 91 -25.53 7.78 8.06
N GLN A 92 -25.62 7.85 6.73
CA GLN A 92 -24.76 7.07 5.83
C GLN A 92 -23.28 7.43 5.99
N ILE A 93 -22.95 8.71 6.11
CA ILE A 93 -21.56 9.17 6.34
C ILE A 93 -21.02 8.58 7.65
N ALA A 94 -21.77 8.69 8.75
CA ALA A 94 -21.39 8.14 10.04
C ALA A 94 -21.24 6.60 10.00
N ALA A 95 -22.13 5.90 9.28
CA ALA A 95 -22.05 4.45 9.10
C ALA A 95 -20.80 4.03 8.31
N HIS A 96 -20.44 4.76 7.26
CA HIS A 96 -19.21 4.51 6.50
C HIS A 96 -17.96 4.78 7.34
N ALA A 97 -17.91 5.88 8.08
CA ALA A 97 -16.81 6.17 9.01
C ALA A 97 -16.69 5.06 10.07
N GLN A 98 -17.80 4.60 10.64
CA GLN A 98 -17.80 3.52 11.62
C GLN A 98 -17.33 2.18 11.03
N THR A 99 -17.65 1.90 9.76
CA THR A 99 -17.15 0.72 9.05
C THR A 99 -15.61 0.71 9.02
N TRP A 100 -15.00 1.86 8.72
CA TRP A 100 -13.54 2.01 8.75
C TRP A 100 -12.95 1.84 10.14
N ARG A 101 -13.58 2.39 11.19
CA ARG A 101 -13.15 2.16 12.58
C ARG A 101 -13.24 0.70 13.00
N ASN A 102 -14.28 -0.01 12.55
CA ASN A 102 -14.40 -1.45 12.80
C ASN A 102 -13.25 -2.24 12.14
N VAL A 103 -12.85 -1.87 10.92
CA VAL A 103 -11.67 -2.44 10.24
C VAL A 103 -10.39 -2.12 11.01
N ALA A 104 -10.20 -0.87 11.45
CA ALA A 104 -9.06 -0.47 12.27
C ALA A 104 -8.97 -1.30 13.57
N GLY A 105 -10.09 -1.45 14.29
CA GLY A 105 -10.18 -2.27 15.49
C GLY A 105 -9.83 -3.74 15.24
N ALA A 106 -10.34 -4.34 14.16
CA ALA A 106 -10.04 -5.71 13.80
C ALA A 106 -8.54 -5.92 13.46
N LEU A 107 -7.92 -4.97 12.76
CA LEU A 107 -6.49 -5.01 12.43
C LEU A 107 -5.61 -4.85 13.67
N ASN A 108 -5.97 -3.93 14.57
CA ASN A 108 -5.28 -3.75 15.85
C ASN A 108 -5.34 -5.01 16.72
N ASN A 109 -6.51 -5.65 16.80
CA ASN A 109 -6.66 -6.92 17.52
C ASN A 109 -5.75 -8.01 16.93
N ARG A 110 -5.70 -8.16 15.61
CA ARG A 110 -4.80 -9.11 14.93
C ARG A 110 -3.32 -8.81 15.19
N SER A 111 -2.93 -7.53 15.18
CA SER A 111 -1.57 -7.11 15.51
C SER A 111 -1.21 -7.46 16.96
N ALA A 112 -2.12 -7.21 17.91
CA ALA A 112 -1.94 -7.54 19.32
C ALA A 112 -1.87 -9.06 19.55
N ASP A 113 -2.70 -9.85 18.86
CA ASP A 113 -2.70 -11.30 18.94
C ASP A 113 -1.39 -11.89 18.40
N LEU A 114 -0.88 -11.38 17.26
CA LEU A 114 0.42 -11.77 16.72
C LEU A 114 1.54 -11.45 17.71
N ALA A 115 1.54 -10.24 18.29
CA ALA A 115 2.52 -9.83 19.28
C ALA A 115 2.50 -10.73 20.53
N ARG A 116 1.31 -11.14 20.96
CA ARG A 116 1.10 -12.05 22.09
C ARG A 116 1.63 -13.45 21.76
N ALA A 117 1.24 -14.03 20.63
CA ALA A 117 1.68 -15.36 20.20
C ALA A 117 3.21 -15.43 20.08
N VAL A 118 3.82 -14.46 19.39
CA VAL A 118 5.29 -14.40 19.25
C VAL A 118 5.98 -14.33 20.62
N ARG A 119 5.45 -13.54 21.55
CA ARG A 119 6.05 -13.40 22.90
C ARG A 119 6.00 -14.71 23.69
N TRP A 120 4.88 -15.42 23.66
CA TRP A 120 4.69 -16.62 24.48
C TRP A 120 5.23 -17.87 23.82
N ASP A 121 4.91 -18.10 22.55
CA ASP A 121 5.24 -19.35 21.84
C ASP A 121 6.73 -19.45 21.51
N THR A 122 7.44 -18.33 21.47
CA THR A 122 8.89 -18.31 21.25
C THR A 122 9.69 -18.06 22.52
N SER A 123 9.07 -18.00 23.69
CA SER A 123 9.72 -17.57 24.94
C SER A 123 10.97 -18.39 25.29
N GLU A 124 10.91 -19.71 25.11
CA GLU A 124 12.02 -20.63 25.38
C GLU A 124 13.02 -20.75 24.22
N TRP A 125 12.63 -20.34 23.01
CA TRP A 125 13.47 -20.44 21.81
C TRP A 125 14.57 -19.37 21.82
N GLN A 126 15.83 -19.81 21.89
CA GLN A 126 16.99 -18.93 21.98
C GLN A 126 17.93 -19.06 20.76
N GLY A 127 18.86 -18.13 20.64
CA GLY A 127 19.83 -18.08 19.54
C GLY A 127 19.48 -17.08 18.43
N SER A 128 20.35 -16.99 17.44
CA SER A 128 20.26 -16.01 16.34
C SER A 128 19.01 -16.21 15.47
N ALA A 129 18.59 -17.45 15.25
CA ALA A 129 17.37 -17.77 14.51
C ALA A 129 16.10 -17.27 15.22
N ALA A 130 16.02 -17.43 16.54
CA ALA A 130 14.91 -16.93 17.35
C ALA A 130 14.85 -15.39 17.32
N ALA A 131 15.99 -14.72 17.43
CA ALA A 131 16.07 -13.27 17.31
C ALA A 131 15.62 -12.79 15.91
N ALA A 132 16.08 -13.44 14.85
CA ALA A 132 15.67 -13.12 13.48
C ALA A 132 14.16 -13.31 13.26
N TYR A 133 13.58 -14.39 13.79
CA TYR A 133 12.14 -14.63 13.73
C TYR A 133 11.35 -13.53 14.45
N ARG A 134 11.74 -13.15 15.69
CA ARG A 134 11.05 -12.09 16.45
C ARG A 134 11.13 -10.74 15.74
N THR A 135 12.25 -10.42 15.10
CA THR A 135 12.39 -9.21 14.27
C THR A 135 11.45 -9.25 13.05
N TRP A 136 11.44 -10.37 12.30
CA TRP A 136 10.53 -10.54 11.16
C TRP A 136 9.05 -10.45 11.58
N ALA A 137 8.68 -11.08 12.69
CA ALA A 137 7.32 -11.03 13.21
C ALA A 137 6.95 -9.63 13.73
N GLY A 138 7.91 -8.91 14.33
CA GLY A 138 7.76 -7.50 14.70
C GLY A 138 7.46 -6.61 13.49
N GLN A 139 8.17 -6.80 12.38
CA GLN A 139 7.93 -6.08 11.13
C GLN A 139 6.52 -6.36 10.57
N GLN A 140 6.03 -7.60 10.67
CA GLN A 140 4.65 -7.92 10.28
C GLN A 140 3.62 -7.26 11.20
N LYS A 141 3.84 -7.31 12.52
CA LYS A 141 3.00 -6.65 13.53
C LYS A 141 2.89 -5.15 13.25
N ASP A 142 4.01 -4.49 12.99
CA ASP A 142 4.08 -3.05 12.71
C ASP A 142 3.37 -2.70 11.40
N ALA A 143 3.55 -3.50 10.35
CA ALA A 143 2.82 -3.31 9.09
C ALA A 143 1.30 -3.44 9.25
N VAL A 144 0.82 -4.41 10.03
CA VAL A 144 -0.62 -4.57 10.32
C VAL A 144 -1.14 -3.42 11.18
N ALA A 145 -0.37 -2.95 12.16
CA ALA A 145 -0.73 -1.78 12.96
C ALA A 145 -0.80 -0.50 12.12
N ALA A 146 0.13 -0.32 11.17
CA ALA A 146 0.09 0.81 10.23
C ALA A 146 -1.17 0.76 9.34
N LEU A 147 -1.61 -0.42 8.87
CA LEU A 147 -2.88 -0.56 8.16
C LEU A 147 -4.09 -0.21 9.05
N ALA A 148 -4.03 -0.53 10.34
CA ALA A 148 -5.07 -0.11 11.29
C ALA A 148 -5.13 1.42 11.41
N GLY A 149 -3.97 2.08 11.52
CA GLY A 149 -3.86 3.53 11.47
C GLY A 149 -4.41 4.11 10.17
N ALA A 150 -4.15 3.49 9.02
CA ALA A 150 -4.68 3.95 7.74
C ALA A 150 -6.21 3.87 7.67
N ALA A 151 -6.80 2.80 8.21
CA ALA A 151 -8.25 2.66 8.30
C ALA A 151 -8.87 3.71 9.24
N GLU A 152 -8.23 4.02 10.37
CA GLU A 152 -8.65 5.11 11.26
C GLU A 152 -8.59 6.48 10.55
N THR A 153 -7.55 6.72 9.75
CA THR A 153 -7.44 7.93 8.93
C THR A 153 -8.55 8.04 7.89
N MET A 154 -8.94 6.93 7.25
CA MET A 154 -10.11 6.94 6.35
C MET A 154 -11.41 7.28 7.09
N ALA A 155 -11.61 6.77 8.30
CA ALA A 155 -12.76 7.14 9.13
C ALA A 155 -12.78 8.64 9.42
N ALA A 156 -11.65 9.20 9.86
CA ALA A 156 -11.51 10.62 10.16
C ALA A 156 -11.73 11.51 8.92
N ILE A 157 -11.22 11.12 7.76
CA ILE A 157 -11.45 11.84 6.49
C ILE A 157 -12.94 11.88 6.16
N THR A 158 -13.62 10.72 6.24
CA THR A 158 -15.04 10.59 5.91
C THR A 158 -15.91 11.48 6.82
N GLU A 159 -15.65 11.42 8.13
CA GLU A 159 -16.37 12.20 9.12
C GLU A 159 -16.10 13.70 8.96
N SER A 160 -14.83 14.10 8.79
CA SER A 160 -14.46 15.52 8.67
C SER A 160 -14.99 16.16 7.38
N ALA A 161 -15.04 15.42 6.28
CA ALA A 161 -15.70 15.87 5.06
C ALA A 161 -17.20 16.09 5.28
N GLY A 162 -17.88 15.14 5.93
CA GLY A 162 -19.30 15.26 6.26
C GLY A 162 -19.60 16.45 7.18
N MET A 163 -18.79 16.65 8.21
CA MET A 163 -18.90 17.79 9.12
C MET A 163 -18.74 19.13 8.38
N LEU A 164 -17.79 19.23 7.45
CA LEU A 164 -17.62 20.45 6.67
C LEU A 164 -18.83 20.75 5.79
N VAL A 165 -19.37 19.75 5.09
CA VAL A 165 -20.59 19.89 4.26
C VAL A 165 -21.77 20.33 5.13
N ALA A 166 -21.95 19.71 6.31
CA ALA A 166 -23.01 20.08 7.25
C ALA A 166 -22.84 21.53 7.76
N GLY A 167 -21.62 21.95 8.09
CA GLY A 167 -21.33 23.32 8.51
C GLY A 167 -21.63 24.35 7.41
N VAL A 168 -21.22 24.08 6.17
CA VAL A 168 -21.54 24.96 5.03
C VAL A 168 -23.05 25.02 4.78
N ARG A 169 -23.76 23.89 4.92
CA ARG A 169 -25.24 23.87 4.82
C ARG A 169 -25.89 24.79 5.86
N LEU A 170 -25.41 24.77 7.10
CA LEU A 170 -25.90 25.67 8.15
C LEU A 170 -25.63 27.14 7.79
N MET A 171 -24.41 27.47 7.35
CA MET A 171 -24.07 28.83 6.92
C MET A 171 -24.98 29.34 5.79
N VAL A 172 -25.24 28.50 4.78
CA VAL A 172 -26.13 28.84 3.67
C VAL A 172 -27.57 29.01 4.15
N ARG A 173 -28.07 28.12 5.02
CA ARG A 173 -29.42 28.20 5.58
C ARG A 173 -29.60 29.50 6.37
N ASP A 174 -28.65 29.82 7.23
CA ASP A 174 -28.72 30.99 8.10
C ASP A 174 -28.62 32.29 7.27
N ALA A 175 -27.81 32.29 6.21
CA ALA A 175 -27.77 33.39 5.24
C ALA A 175 -29.12 33.59 4.53
N ILE A 176 -29.78 32.51 4.09
CA ILE A 176 -31.10 32.57 3.46
C ILE A 176 -32.14 33.06 4.46
N ALA A 177 -32.09 32.61 5.72
CA ALA A 177 -33.02 33.09 6.75
C ALA A 177 -32.92 34.61 6.97
N VAL A 178 -31.69 35.14 7.05
CA VAL A 178 -31.45 36.59 7.16
C VAL A 178 -31.92 37.33 5.91
N LEU A 179 -31.66 36.77 4.72
CA LEU A 179 -32.14 37.34 3.46
C LEU A 179 -33.67 37.44 3.46
N VAL A 180 -34.37 36.32 3.70
CA VAL A 180 -35.84 36.28 3.65
C VAL A 180 -36.46 37.24 4.67
N SER A 181 -35.90 37.34 5.88
CA SER A 181 -36.36 38.32 6.87
C SER A 181 -36.35 39.76 6.33
N ARG A 182 -35.33 40.15 5.55
CA ARG A 182 -35.26 41.48 4.92
C ARG A 182 -36.24 41.62 3.76
N LEU A 183 -36.40 40.57 2.97
CA LEU A 183 -37.33 40.56 1.83
C LEU A 183 -38.79 40.70 2.28
N ILE A 184 -39.16 40.16 3.43
CA ILE A 184 -40.48 40.37 4.05
C ILE A 184 -40.71 41.85 4.35
N SER A 185 -39.71 42.59 4.83
CA SER A 185 -39.83 44.04 5.07
C SER A 185 -40.05 44.82 3.76
N TYR A 186 -39.34 44.47 2.69
CA TYR A 186 -39.53 45.10 1.38
C TYR A 186 -40.89 44.76 0.76
N ALA A 187 -41.37 43.53 0.92
CA ALA A 187 -42.70 43.12 0.51
C ALA A 187 -43.79 43.92 1.23
N ALA A 188 -43.63 44.16 2.53
CA ALA A 188 -44.56 45.00 3.29
C ALA A 188 -44.57 46.46 2.79
N GLU A 189 -43.41 47.04 2.47
CA GLU A 189 -43.30 48.38 1.88
C GLU A 189 -44.01 48.49 0.52
N GLU A 190 -43.89 47.48 -0.33
CA GLU A 190 -44.60 47.41 -1.62
C GLU A 190 -46.13 47.37 -1.42
N VAL A 191 -46.61 46.56 -0.47
CA VAL A 191 -48.04 46.46 -0.13
C VAL A 191 -48.58 47.79 0.40
N PHE A 192 -47.87 48.44 1.33
CA PHE A 192 -48.31 49.72 1.91
C PHE A 192 -48.21 50.89 0.93
N SER A 193 -47.29 50.84 -0.04
CA SER A 193 -47.18 51.84 -1.11
C SER A 193 -48.14 51.59 -2.29
N LEU A 194 -48.98 50.55 -2.21
CA LEU A 194 -49.91 50.14 -3.28
C LEU A 194 -49.19 49.89 -4.62
N GLY A 195 -47.95 49.39 -4.59
CA GLY A 195 -47.15 49.10 -5.78
C GLY A 195 -46.47 50.31 -6.42
N LEU A 196 -46.55 51.51 -5.83
CA LEU A 196 -45.84 52.69 -6.37
C LEU A 196 -44.32 52.59 -6.19
N ALA A 197 -43.84 51.85 -5.19
CA ALA A 197 -42.42 51.64 -4.95
C ALA A 197 -41.82 50.43 -5.70
N THR A 198 -42.61 49.68 -6.48
CA THR A 198 -42.19 48.41 -7.10
C THR A 198 -40.87 48.50 -7.88
N PRO A 199 -40.61 49.51 -8.75
CA PRO A 199 -39.34 49.57 -9.47
C PRO A 199 -38.11 49.64 -8.55
N LEU A 200 -38.20 50.41 -7.46
CA LEU A 200 -37.13 50.56 -6.49
C LEU A 200 -36.97 49.31 -5.63
N VAL A 201 -38.08 48.71 -5.20
CA VAL A 201 -38.08 47.48 -4.39
C VAL A 201 -37.48 46.31 -5.17
N VAL A 202 -37.80 46.16 -6.46
CA VAL A 202 -37.22 45.12 -7.33
C VAL A 202 -35.71 45.29 -7.44
N GLU A 203 -35.22 46.51 -7.62
CA GLU A 203 -33.78 46.80 -7.65
C GLU A 203 -33.10 46.39 -6.33
N GLN A 204 -33.66 46.80 -5.19
CA GLN A 204 -33.14 46.48 -3.87
C GLN A 204 -33.13 44.98 -3.58
N VAL A 205 -34.21 44.27 -3.92
CA VAL A 205 -34.32 42.81 -3.79
C VAL A 205 -33.25 42.13 -4.64
N SER A 206 -33.11 42.54 -5.91
CA SER A 206 -32.13 41.97 -6.85
C SER A 206 -30.70 42.16 -6.35
N THR A 207 -30.34 43.37 -5.92
CA THR A 207 -29.01 43.67 -5.37
C THR A 207 -28.74 42.86 -4.09
N LEU A 208 -29.74 42.74 -3.21
CA LEU A 208 -29.60 42.00 -1.97
C LEU A 208 -29.41 40.50 -2.24
N CYS A 209 -30.26 39.90 -3.08
CA CYS A 209 -30.14 38.50 -3.51
C CYS A 209 -28.79 38.24 -4.20
N ALA A 210 -28.34 39.13 -5.10
CA ALA A 210 -27.05 39.02 -5.75
C ALA A 210 -25.89 39.07 -4.74
N SER A 211 -25.95 39.96 -3.73
CA SER A 211 -24.91 40.07 -2.70
C SER A 211 -24.79 38.80 -1.84
N TRP A 212 -25.92 38.20 -1.47
CA TRP A 212 -25.95 36.94 -0.72
C TRP A 212 -25.56 35.75 -1.60
N GLY A 213 -25.98 35.74 -2.87
CA GLY A 213 -25.53 34.76 -3.85
C GLY A 213 -24.02 34.75 -4.03
N ALA A 214 -23.40 35.93 -4.12
CA ALA A 214 -21.94 36.05 -4.19
C ALA A 214 -21.24 35.49 -2.94
N ARG A 215 -21.80 35.71 -1.74
CA ARG A 215 -21.29 35.16 -0.48
C ARG A 215 -21.41 33.64 -0.43
N ILE A 216 -22.59 33.09 -0.74
CA ILE A 216 -22.84 31.65 -0.79
C ILE A 216 -21.90 30.98 -1.80
N ALA A 217 -21.74 31.55 -3.00
CA ALA A 217 -20.79 31.08 -4.00
C ALA A 217 -19.34 31.11 -3.52
N GLY A 218 -18.98 32.05 -2.63
CA GLY A 218 -17.69 32.08 -1.94
C GLY A 218 -17.50 30.86 -1.04
N TRP A 219 -18.48 30.54 -0.19
CA TRP A 219 -18.44 29.39 0.71
C TRP A 219 -18.44 28.06 -0.05
N LEU A 220 -19.26 27.91 -1.09
CA LEU A 220 -19.27 26.72 -1.93
C LEU A 220 -17.92 26.48 -2.62
N ARG A 221 -17.25 27.54 -3.10
CA ARG A 221 -15.89 27.42 -3.64
C ARG A 221 -14.87 27.03 -2.56
N GLY A 222 -14.98 27.59 -1.37
CA GLY A 222 -14.17 27.17 -0.22
C GLY A 222 -14.36 25.69 0.13
N LEU A 223 -15.60 25.19 0.04
CA LEU A 223 -15.93 23.79 0.27
C LEU A 223 -15.25 22.90 -0.77
N VAL A 224 -15.39 23.23 -2.05
CA VAL A 224 -14.75 22.48 -3.14
C VAL A 224 -13.23 22.42 -2.96
N ARG A 225 -12.57 23.56 -2.69
CA ARG A 225 -11.11 23.60 -2.46
C ARG A 225 -10.70 22.75 -1.25
N SER A 226 -11.49 22.77 -0.18
CA SER A 226 -11.24 21.94 1.00
C SER A 226 -11.33 20.44 0.65
N LEU A 227 -12.35 20.03 -0.10
CA LEU A 227 -12.50 18.65 -0.56
C LEU A 227 -11.37 18.22 -1.51
N GLU A 228 -10.86 19.13 -2.35
CA GLU A 228 -9.69 18.88 -3.19
C GLU A 228 -8.42 18.67 -2.36
N HIS A 229 -8.22 19.44 -1.28
CA HIS A 229 -7.12 19.21 -0.35
C HIS A 229 -7.25 17.84 0.35
N LEU A 230 -8.45 17.44 0.80
CA LEU A 230 -8.69 16.11 1.34
C LEU A 230 -8.42 14.99 0.33
N ARG A 231 -8.77 15.19 -0.94
CA ARG A 231 -8.43 14.24 -2.02
C ARG A 231 -6.92 14.06 -2.11
N GLY A 232 -6.15 15.14 -1.98
CA GLY A 232 -4.68 15.09 -1.91
C GLY A 232 -4.18 14.26 -0.72
N LEU A 233 -4.73 14.46 0.48
CA LEU A 233 -4.39 13.68 1.67
C LEU A 233 -4.74 12.19 1.51
N THR A 234 -5.90 11.89 0.92
CA THR A 234 -6.33 10.52 0.60
C THR A 234 -5.37 9.86 -0.40
N GLY A 235 -4.87 10.62 -1.38
CA GLY A 235 -3.84 10.13 -2.30
C GLY A 235 -2.52 9.78 -1.60
N LYS A 236 -2.06 10.61 -0.67
CA LYS A 236 -0.87 10.30 0.17
C LYS A 236 -1.09 9.06 1.02
N LEU A 237 -2.27 8.92 1.62
CA LEU A 237 -2.64 7.74 2.39
C LEU A 237 -2.65 6.47 1.52
N GLY A 238 -3.16 6.55 0.29
CA GLY A 238 -3.10 5.45 -0.69
C GLY A 238 -1.68 5.01 -1.00
N SER A 239 -0.74 5.96 -1.16
CA SER A 239 0.68 5.66 -1.35
C SER A 239 1.30 4.96 -0.14
N ALA A 240 0.94 5.37 1.08
CA ALA A 240 1.38 4.72 2.31
C ALA A 240 0.86 3.26 2.40
N ILE A 241 -0.42 3.03 2.06
CA ILE A 241 -1.00 1.68 2.02
C ILE A 241 -0.27 0.79 1.00
N GLU A 242 0.04 1.32 -0.20
CA GLU A 242 0.79 0.57 -1.21
C GLU A 242 2.22 0.25 -0.75
N ALA A 243 2.87 1.16 -0.01
CA ALA A 243 4.16 0.89 0.61
C ALA A 243 4.07 -0.23 1.66
N ILE A 244 3.03 -0.24 2.51
CA ILE A 244 2.78 -1.33 3.47
C ILE A 244 2.54 -2.66 2.74
N LYS A 245 1.75 -2.66 1.66
CA LYS A 245 1.51 -3.86 0.85
C LYS A 245 2.81 -4.42 0.27
N ARG A 246 3.70 -3.56 -0.23
CA ARG A 246 5.03 -3.97 -0.72
C ARG A 246 5.88 -4.53 0.42
N LEU A 247 5.86 -3.92 1.60
CA LEU A 247 6.54 -4.42 2.80
C LEU A 247 6.03 -5.82 3.17
N LEU A 248 4.72 -6.01 3.30
CA LEU A 248 4.11 -7.31 3.60
C LEU A 248 4.42 -8.36 2.52
N THR A 249 4.42 -7.98 1.25
CA THR A 249 4.80 -8.88 0.15
C THR A 249 6.26 -9.33 0.26
N ARG A 250 7.18 -8.41 0.61
CA ARG A 250 8.59 -8.74 0.86
C ARG A 250 8.73 -9.65 2.08
N LEU A 251 8.03 -9.37 3.17
CA LEU A 251 8.03 -10.19 4.38
C LEU A 251 7.46 -11.59 4.14
N HIS A 252 6.42 -11.71 3.30
CA HIS A 252 5.83 -12.98 2.89
C HIS A 252 6.76 -13.82 2.01
N ARG A 253 7.52 -13.17 1.12
CA ARG A 253 8.52 -13.86 0.28
C ARG A 253 9.73 -14.37 1.08
N GLY A 254 9.82 -14.03 2.37
CA GLY A 254 10.90 -14.44 3.25
C GLY A 254 12.24 -13.83 2.84
N ARG A 255 13.21 -13.87 3.77
CA ARG A 255 14.62 -13.60 3.46
C ARG A 255 15.23 -14.62 2.48
N GLY A 256 14.46 -15.63 2.05
CA GLY A 256 14.76 -16.59 0.98
C GLY A 256 14.47 -16.08 -0.43
N GLY A 257 14.32 -14.76 -0.65
CA GLY A 257 14.14 -14.16 -1.97
C GLY A 257 15.41 -13.57 -2.60
N GLY A 258 16.51 -13.51 -1.86
CA GLY A 258 17.81 -13.04 -2.39
C GLY A 258 18.51 -14.11 -3.24
N PRO A 259 19.61 -13.76 -3.92
CA PRO A 259 20.56 -14.74 -4.43
C PRO A 259 21.02 -15.64 -3.29
N THR A 260 21.07 -16.95 -3.53
CA THR A 260 21.71 -17.89 -2.62
C THR A 260 23.20 -17.58 -2.51
N THR A 261 23.70 -17.53 -1.28
CA THR A 261 25.11 -17.30 -0.99
C THR A 261 25.66 -18.43 -0.13
N PRO A 262 26.94 -18.83 -0.30
CA PRO A 262 27.51 -19.92 0.47
C PRO A 262 27.49 -19.61 1.97
N SER A 263 26.98 -20.53 2.79
CA SER A 263 27.02 -20.42 4.26
C SER A 263 28.38 -20.85 4.85
N GLY A 264 29.15 -21.65 4.12
CA GLY A 264 30.47 -22.15 4.50
C GLY A 264 31.62 -21.50 3.72
N LYS A 265 32.85 -21.81 4.15
CA LYS A 265 34.06 -21.49 3.39
C LYS A 265 34.29 -22.56 2.30
N PRO A 266 34.93 -22.22 1.17
CA PRO A 266 35.34 -23.22 0.19
C PRO A 266 36.22 -24.31 0.79
N ASP A 267 35.94 -25.57 0.46
CA ASP A 267 36.65 -26.76 0.96
C ASP A 267 36.60 -27.89 -0.10
N PRO A 268 37.73 -28.27 -0.71
CA PRO A 268 37.80 -29.34 -1.72
C PRO A 268 37.32 -30.71 -1.22
N GLY A 269 37.41 -30.98 0.08
CA GLY A 269 36.99 -32.24 0.70
C GLY A 269 35.51 -32.32 1.02
N ARG A 270 34.76 -31.22 0.84
CA ARG A 270 33.32 -31.17 1.12
C ARG A 270 32.53 -31.91 0.05
N SER A 271 31.56 -32.70 0.50
CA SER A 271 30.61 -33.42 -0.35
C SER A 271 29.17 -32.98 -0.04
N PRO A 272 28.25 -33.06 -1.02
CA PRO A 272 26.84 -32.83 -0.78
C PRO A 272 26.27 -33.86 0.19
N ARG A 273 25.21 -33.49 0.89
CA ARG A 273 24.39 -34.38 1.72
C ARG A 273 23.25 -34.97 0.88
N GLY A 274 22.47 -35.88 1.47
CA GLY A 274 21.33 -36.52 0.79
C GLY A 274 21.75 -37.76 -0.01
N ARG A 275 20.76 -38.37 -0.69
CA ARG A 275 21.03 -39.56 -1.51
C ARG A 275 21.60 -39.12 -2.84
N ARG A 276 22.77 -39.64 -3.21
CA ARG A 276 23.31 -39.42 -4.56
C ARG A 276 22.44 -40.06 -5.64
N THR A 277 22.35 -39.38 -6.77
CA THR A 277 21.67 -39.89 -7.95
C THR A 277 22.50 -41.03 -8.55
N ASP A 278 21.87 -42.19 -8.74
CA ASP A 278 22.55 -43.37 -9.29
C ASP A 278 22.80 -43.19 -10.79
N ALA A 279 24.08 -43.11 -11.16
CA ALA A 279 24.51 -42.84 -12.52
C ALA A 279 25.67 -43.76 -12.90
N HIS A 280 25.51 -44.56 -13.95
CA HIS A 280 26.58 -45.45 -14.38
C HIS A 280 27.77 -44.65 -14.92
N PRO A 281 29.02 -45.02 -14.59
CA PRO A 281 30.21 -44.21 -14.92
C PRO A 281 30.43 -44.02 -16.42
N THR A 282 29.91 -44.91 -17.26
CA THR A 282 30.18 -44.91 -18.72
C THR A 282 28.94 -44.94 -19.62
N LYS A 283 27.72 -45.10 -19.09
CA LYS A 283 26.53 -45.17 -19.96
C LYS A 283 26.17 -43.76 -20.43
N LYS A 284 26.10 -43.57 -21.75
CA LYS A 284 25.79 -42.27 -22.36
C LYS A 284 24.48 -41.67 -21.85
N LYS A 285 23.45 -42.49 -21.64
CA LYS A 285 22.15 -42.05 -21.13
C LYS A 285 22.19 -41.49 -19.70
N ASP A 286 23.20 -41.85 -18.91
CA ASP A 286 23.38 -41.38 -17.53
C ASP A 286 24.31 -40.14 -17.48
N GLY A 287 24.67 -39.59 -18.66
CA GLY A 287 25.44 -38.34 -18.77
C GLY A 287 24.84 -37.17 -17.97
N PRO A 288 23.55 -36.84 -18.15
CA PRO A 288 22.91 -35.77 -17.38
C PRO A 288 22.94 -36.01 -15.87
N LEU A 289 22.72 -37.25 -15.41
CA LEU A 289 22.74 -37.62 -13.99
C LEU A 289 24.16 -37.50 -13.39
N ARG A 290 25.21 -37.77 -14.18
CA ARG A 290 26.60 -37.51 -13.76
C ARG A 290 26.84 -36.01 -13.62
N ARG A 291 26.37 -35.18 -14.57
CA ARG A 291 26.49 -33.72 -14.49
C ARG A 291 25.73 -33.13 -13.30
N GLU A 292 24.61 -33.72 -12.93
CA GLU A 292 23.90 -33.38 -11.70
C GLU A 292 24.75 -33.64 -10.44
N ASN A 293 25.30 -34.85 -10.32
CA ASN A 293 26.21 -35.19 -9.22
C ASN A 293 27.45 -34.27 -9.17
N GLU A 294 28.04 -33.93 -10.32
CA GLU A 294 29.21 -33.06 -10.43
C GLU A 294 28.90 -31.59 -10.08
N SER A 295 27.73 -31.08 -10.48
CA SER A 295 27.25 -29.76 -10.05
C SER A 295 27.11 -29.69 -8.53
N ALA A 296 26.52 -30.70 -7.91
CA ALA A 296 26.35 -30.77 -6.45
C ALA A 296 27.71 -30.79 -5.72
N ASP A 297 28.70 -31.48 -6.28
CA ASP A 297 30.08 -31.47 -5.79
C ASP A 297 30.74 -30.09 -5.91
N ALA A 298 30.63 -29.45 -7.08
CA ALA A 298 31.20 -28.13 -7.30
C ALA A 298 30.62 -27.10 -6.31
N LEU A 299 29.30 -27.08 -6.15
CA LEU A 299 28.59 -26.22 -5.19
C LEU A 299 29.03 -26.47 -3.74
N SER A 300 29.08 -27.74 -3.32
CA SER A 300 29.50 -28.10 -1.96
C SER A 300 30.92 -27.63 -1.67
N ARG A 301 31.84 -27.83 -2.62
CA ARG A 301 33.24 -27.40 -2.51
C ARG A 301 33.41 -25.88 -2.48
N HIS A 302 32.44 -25.14 -3.03
CA HIS A 302 32.40 -23.68 -2.97
C HIS A 302 31.74 -23.12 -1.70
N GLY A 303 31.42 -23.98 -0.73
CA GLY A 303 30.93 -23.58 0.58
C GLY A 303 29.42 -23.59 0.71
N TYR A 304 28.66 -23.97 -0.32
CA TYR A 304 27.22 -24.13 -0.21
C TYR A 304 26.87 -25.38 0.62
N ASP A 305 25.81 -25.31 1.42
CA ASP A 305 25.11 -26.50 1.94
C ASP A 305 24.18 -27.04 0.86
N VAL A 306 24.50 -28.21 0.32
CA VAL A 306 23.79 -28.85 -0.78
C VAL A 306 23.24 -30.19 -0.30
N GLU A 307 21.93 -30.38 -0.42
CA GLU A 307 21.25 -31.66 -0.24
C GLU A 307 20.74 -32.15 -1.60
N GLN A 308 21.22 -33.31 -2.07
CA GLN A 308 20.73 -33.97 -3.28
C GLN A 308 19.50 -34.83 -2.98
N ASN A 309 18.58 -34.87 -3.95
CA ASN A 309 17.31 -35.59 -3.86
C ASN A 309 16.55 -35.27 -2.56
N PRO A 310 16.28 -33.97 -2.27
CA PRO A 310 15.56 -33.56 -1.07
C PRO A 310 14.10 -34.03 -1.09
N PRO A 311 13.38 -33.93 0.04
CA PRO A 311 11.95 -34.21 0.07
C PRO A 311 11.16 -33.43 -0.98
N PRO A 312 10.14 -34.04 -1.62
CA PRO A 312 9.34 -33.41 -2.66
C PRO A 312 8.71 -32.09 -2.20
N LYS A 313 8.49 -31.18 -3.14
CA LYS A 313 7.72 -29.96 -2.92
C LYS A 313 6.25 -30.27 -2.62
N PRO A 314 5.49 -29.34 -1.99
CA PRO A 314 4.05 -29.51 -1.75
C PRO A 314 3.22 -29.77 -3.02
N ASN A 315 3.70 -29.35 -4.20
CA ASN A 315 3.08 -29.62 -5.49
C ASN A 315 3.46 -31.00 -6.08
N GLY A 316 4.14 -31.86 -5.31
CA GLY A 316 4.57 -33.20 -5.70
C GLY A 316 5.78 -33.25 -6.63
N LYS A 317 6.39 -32.10 -6.98
CA LYS A 317 7.60 -32.08 -7.80
C LYS A 317 8.84 -32.43 -6.97
N GLU A 318 9.83 -33.03 -7.62
CA GLU A 318 11.07 -33.50 -7.03
C GLU A 318 12.25 -32.75 -7.67
N PRO A 319 12.63 -31.57 -7.14
CA PRO A 319 13.82 -30.86 -7.60
C PRO A 319 15.08 -31.61 -7.21
N ASP A 320 16.13 -31.51 -8.02
CA ASP A 320 17.39 -32.24 -7.81
C ASP A 320 18.08 -31.85 -6.50
N TYR A 321 18.00 -30.57 -6.11
CA TYR A 321 18.74 -30.04 -4.95
C TYR A 321 17.88 -29.20 -4.02
N LYS A 322 18.33 -29.17 -2.76
CA LYS A 322 18.09 -28.06 -1.83
C LYS A 322 19.43 -27.42 -1.50
N ILE A 323 19.65 -26.20 -1.98
CA ILE A 323 20.89 -25.43 -1.80
C ILE A 323 20.59 -24.27 -0.85
N GLU A 324 21.27 -24.24 0.30
CA GLU A 324 21.06 -23.21 1.34
C GLU A 324 19.58 -23.08 1.76
N GLY A 325 18.86 -24.20 1.72
CA GLY A 325 17.44 -24.28 2.05
C GLY A 325 16.47 -24.01 0.89
N GLU A 326 16.96 -23.56 -0.27
CA GLU A 326 16.17 -23.23 -1.45
C GLU A 326 16.19 -24.37 -2.47
N TYR A 327 15.07 -24.61 -3.16
CA TYR A 327 14.99 -25.70 -4.14
C TYR A 327 15.58 -25.29 -5.49
N PHE A 328 16.47 -26.12 -6.02
CA PHE A 328 17.06 -25.97 -7.34
C PHE A 328 16.87 -27.21 -8.18
N ASP A 329 16.86 -27.01 -9.49
CA ASP A 329 16.89 -28.06 -10.48
C ASP A 329 18.15 -27.88 -11.35
N ASN A 330 18.80 -28.98 -11.72
CA ASN A 330 19.98 -28.97 -12.57
C ASN A 330 19.59 -28.95 -14.04
N TYR A 331 20.35 -28.21 -14.82
CA TYR A 331 20.28 -28.28 -16.26
C TYR A 331 21.68 -28.22 -16.86
N ALA A 332 22.05 -29.27 -17.60
CA ALA A 332 23.34 -29.40 -18.30
C ALA A 332 23.11 -29.44 -19.82
N PRO A 333 23.03 -28.28 -20.50
CA PRO A 333 22.78 -28.25 -21.94
C PRO A 333 23.95 -28.78 -22.75
N SER A 334 23.63 -29.59 -23.77
CA SER A 334 24.58 -29.99 -24.83
C SER A 334 24.20 -29.43 -26.21
N SER A 335 23.13 -28.63 -26.28
CA SER A 335 22.60 -28.03 -27.51
C SER A 335 23.42 -26.80 -27.92
N LYS A 336 23.55 -26.54 -29.23
CA LYS A 336 24.08 -25.27 -29.76
C LYS A 336 23.02 -24.18 -29.90
N ASP A 337 21.74 -24.57 -29.89
CA ASP A 337 20.61 -23.65 -30.02
C ASP A 337 20.33 -22.95 -28.69
N LEU A 338 20.58 -21.64 -28.63
CA LEU A 338 20.41 -20.80 -27.45
C LEU A 338 18.94 -20.63 -27.06
N ASP A 339 18.02 -20.60 -28.03
CA ASP A 339 16.59 -20.47 -27.74
C ASP A 339 16.09 -21.77 -27.11
N ASN A 340 16.53 -22.93 -27.60
CA ASN A 340 16.25 -24.22 -26.96
C ASN A 340 16.81 -24.29 -25.52
N ILE A 341 18.04 -23.80 -25.28
CA ILE A 341 18.61 -23.72 -23.92
C ILE A 341 17.70 -22.89 -23.00
N ARG A 342 17.33 -21.69 -23.43
CA ARG A 342 16.44 -20.79 -22.69
C ARG A 342 15.07 -21.43 -22.46
N ASP A 343 14.51 -22.11 -23.45
CA ASP A 343 13.16 -22.67 -23.38
C ASP A 343 13.08 -23.90 -22.46
N GLN A 344 14.15 -24.69 -22.36
CA GLN A 344 14.24 -25.76 -21.36
C GLN A 344 14.25 -25.20 -19.92
N VAL A 345 15.00 -24.12 -19.68
CA VAL A 345 14.98 -23.41 -18.39
C VAL A 345 13.57 -22.87 -18.11
N SER A 346 12.94 -22.26 -19.12
CA SER A 346 11.57 -21.73 -19.03
C SER A 346 10.52 -22.81 -18.75
N GLY A 347 10.66 -23.99 -19.35
CA GLY A 347 9.80 -25.15 -19.11
C GLY A 347 9.83 -25.60 -17.66
N LYS A 348 11.02 -25.81 -17.09
CA LYS A 348 11.19 -26.19 -15.67
C LYS A 348 10.54 -25.20 -14.69
N VAL A 349 10.61 -23.91 -15.02
CA VAL A 349 9.96 -22.84 -14.23
C VAL A 349 8.44 -22.89 -14.37
N LYS A 350 7.92 -22.96 -15.60
CA LYS A 350 6.48 -22.99 -15.87
C LYS A 350 5.78 -24.21 -15.28
N ASP A 351 6.45 -25.36 -15.33
CA ASP A 351 5.92 -26.62 -14.82
C ASP A 351 5.95 -26.70 -13.27
N GLY A 352 6.42 -25.64 -12.60
CA GLY A 352 6.53 -25.54 -11.15
C GLY A 352 7.58 -26.46 -10.55
N GLN A 353 8.51 -26.96 -11.37
CA GLN A 353 9.55 -27.88 -10.92
C GLN A 353 10.63 -27.14 -10.14
N ALA A 354 11.14 -26.02 -10.66
CA ALA A 354 11.99 -25.10 -9.90
C ALA A 354 11.92 -23.67 -10.45
N ASP A 355 12.02 -22.70 -9.56
CA ASP A 355 12.18 -21.28 -9.86
C ASP A 355 13.63 -20.82 -9.73
N ARG A 356 14.55 -21.70 -9.31
CA ARG A 356 16.00 -21.49 -9.27
C ARG A 356 16.72 -22.64 -9.98
N ILE A 357 17.74 -22.34 -10.76
CA ILE A 357 18.39 -23.32 -11.66
C ILE A 357 19.90 -23.35 -11.45
N VAL A 358 20.48 -24.56 -11.40
CA VAL A 358 21.92 -24.76 -11.56
C VAL A 358 22.19 -25.08 -13.03
N LEU A 359 22.85 -24.16 -13.73
CA LEU A 359 23.17 -24.30 -15.14
C LEU A 359 24.62 -24.80 -15.29
N ASN A 360 24.78 -26.09 -15.56
CA ASN A 360 26.10 -26.69 -15.77
C ASN A 360 26.52 -26.55 -17.24
N LEU A 361 27.53 -25.73 -17.50
CA LEU A 361 28.00 -25.42 -18.85
C LEU A 361 29.18 -26.27 -19.31
N ASP A 362 29.57 -27.32 -18.58
CA ASP A 362 30.75 -28.14 -18.90
C ASP A 362 30.68 -28.72 -20.32
N ASP A 363 29.52 -29.26 -20.70
CA ASP A 363 29.26 -29.82 -22.04
C ASP A 363 28.62 -28.81 -23.01
N CYS A 364 28.42 -27.57 -22.57
CA CYS A 364 27.74 -26.56 -23.37
C CYS A 364 28.69 -25.99 -24.44
N PRO A 365 28.31 -26.03 -25.73
CA PRO A 365 29.11 -25.48 -26.81
C PRO A 365 28.96 -23.95 -26.99
N ARG A 366 28.20 -23.28 -26.11
CA ARG A 366 27.92 -21.83 -26.15
C ARG A 366 28.50 -21.14 -24.92
N SER A 367 28.89 -19.88 -25.07
CA SER A 367 29.48 -19.11 -23.97
C SER A 367 28.42 -18.64 -22.96
N MET A 368 28.89 -18.29 -21.76
CA MET A 368 28.05 -17.74 -20.71
C MET A 368 27.42 -16.41 -21.15
N GLU A 369 28.16 -15.59 -21.89
CA GLU A 369 27.72 -14.32 -22.47
C GLU A 369 26.61 -14.53 -23.51
N GLU A 370 26.77 -15.49 -24.43
CA GLU A 370 25.75 -15.78 -25.43
C GLU A 370 24.41 -16.26 -24.80
N ILE A 371 24.49 -17.00 -23.70
CA ILE A 371 23.32 -17.43 -22.93
C ILE A 371 22.69 -16.24 -22.19
N ARG A 372 23.53 -15.35 -21.63
CA ARG A 372 23.07 -14.12 -20.96
C ARG A 372 22.28 -13.27 -21.94
N ASP A 373 22.83 -12.99 -23.11
CA ASP A 373 22.21 -12.17 -24.15
C ASP A 373 20.80 -12.68 -24.52
N VAL A 374 20.64 -14.00 -24.65
CA VAL A 374 19.33 -14.59 -25.00
C VAL A 374 18.34 -14.50 -23.84
N MET A 375 18.79 -14.69 -22.60
CA MET A 375 17.93 -14.57 -21.42
C MET A 375 17.55 -13.12 -21.10
N GLU A 376 18.43 -12.14 -21.38
CA GLU A 376 18.12 -10.71 -21.33
C GLU A 376 17.10 -10.31 -22.41
N ARG A 377 17.32 -10.79 -23.64
CA ARG A 377 16.41 -10.54 -24.77
C ARG A 377 15.04 -11.19 -24.59
N LYS A 378 14.99 -12.37 -23.97
CA LYS A 378 13.76 -13.17 -23.76
C LYS A 378 13.62 -13.57 -22.28
N PRO A 379 13.25 -12.63 -21.38
CA PRO A 379 13.12 -12.89 -19.95
C PRO A 379 12.22 -14.10 -19.65
N ILE A 380 12.58 -14.88 -18.62
CA ILE A 380 11.80 -16.03 -18.17
C ILE A 380 10.96 -15.59 -16.97
N ALA A 381 9.64 -15.50 -17.16
CA ALA A 381 8.72 -15.16 -16.08
C ALA A 381 8.76 -16.24 -14.98
N GLY A 382 8.95 -15.81 -13.73
CA GLY A 382 8.99 -16.70 -12.57
C GLY A 382 10.37 -17.28 -12.24
N LEU A 383 11.38 -17.08 -13.08
CA LEU A 383 12.76 -17.44 -12.75
C LEU A 383 13.29 -16.46 -11.69
N LYS A 384 13.87 -16.99 -10.62
CA LYS A 384 14.41 -16.22 -9.48
C LYS A 384 15.93 -16.18 -9.47
N GLU A 385 16.59 -17.27 -9.82
CA GLU A 385 18.05 -17.38 -9.73
C GLU A 385 18.61 -18.39 -10.71
N VAL A 386 19.82 -18.11 -11.22
CA VAL A 386 20.65 -19.10 -11.90
C VAL A 386 22.06 -19.05 -11.33
N LEU A 387 22.57 -20.20 -10.89
CA LEU A 387 23.98 -20.42 -10.59
C LEU A 387 24.60 -21.19 -11.76
N VAL A 388 25.68 -20.69 -12.33
CA VAL A 388 26.41 -21.42 -13.38
C VAL A 388 27.53 -22.24 -12.75
N VAL A 389 27.64 -23.50 -13.18
CA VAL A 389 28.81 -24.36 -12.93
C VAL A 389 29.58 -24.50 -14.23
N LYS A 390 30.87 -24.17 -14.23
CA LYS A 390 31.76 -24.38 -15.38
C LYS A 390 33.18 -24.66 -14.92
N ASP A 391 33.74 -25.78 -15.38
CA ASP A 391 35.09 -26.24 -15.06
C ASP A 391 35.33 -26.29 -13.54
N GLY A 392 34.29 -26.74 -12.81
CA GLY A 392 34.28 -26.82 -11.35
C GLY A 392 34.06 -25.51 -10.61
N ASN A 393 34.05 -24.35 -11.27
CA ASN A 393 33.77 -23.05 -10.66
C ASN A 393 32.26 -22.80 -10.56
N VAL A 394 31.84 -22.05 -9.54
CA VAL A 394 30.44 -21.63 -9.35
C VAL A 394 30.34 -20.11 -9.43
N VAL A 395 29.48 -19.62 -10.32
CA VAL A 395 29.28 -18.18 -10.55
C VAL A 395 27.79 -17.83 -10.46
N PRO A 396 27.40 -16.82 -9.65
CA PRO A 396 26.07 -16.24 -9.72
C PRO A 396 25.83 -15.64 -11.12
N PHE A 397 24.79 -16.09 -11.81
CA PHE A 397 24.53 -15.72 -13.21
C PHE A 397 23.27 -14.90 -13.40
N TYR A 398 22.19 -15.21 -12.67
CA TYR A 398 20.93 -14.46 -12.69
C TYR A 398 20.41 -14.27 -11.26
N PRO A 399 19.84 -13.10 -10.89
CA PRO A 399 19.58 -11.91 -11.72
C PRO A 399 20.88 -11.26 -12.22
N PHE A 400 20.85 -10.71 -13.45
CA PHE A 400 22.03 -10.06 -14.04
C PHE A 400 22.40 -8.83 -13.20
N SER A 401 23.67 -8.78 -12.80
CA SER A 401 24.27 -7.71 -11.99
C SER A 401 24.77 -6.56 -12.84
#